data_AF-A0A819GXC0-F1
#
_entry.id   AF-A0A819GXC0-F1
#
_cell.length_a   1.000
_cell.length_b   1.000
_cell.length_c   1.000
_cell.angle_alpha   90.00
_cell.angle_beta   90.00
_cell.angle_gamma   90.00
#
_symmetry.space_group_name_H-M   'P 1'
#
loop_
_entity.id
_entity.type
_entity.pdbx_description
1 polymer ?
#
loop_
_entity_poly.entity_id
_entity_poly.type
_entity_poly.pdbx_seq_one_letter_code
_entity_poly.pdbx_strand_id
1 'polypeptide(L)'
;MEPESYLIDFVRLKSPHTGENILQTTESILDRFQIKEKVYKVVTDNAASMIKAYKFGLAVDDEINDNSRETQLLSKTNAILNDSY
;
A
#
# COMPACT_ATOMS: atom_id res chain seq x y z
N MET A 1 23.13 -6.18 20.40
CA MET A 1 22.20 -7.23 19.95
C MET A 1 22.08 -7.03 18.46
N GLU A 2 22.45 -8.04 17.67
CA GLU A 2 22.34 -7.97 16.21
C GLU A 2 20.88 -8.20 15.79
N PRO A 3 20.43 -7.60 14.67
CA PRO A 3 19.11 -7.88 14.15
C PRO A 3 19.01 -9.32 13.64
N GLU A 4 17.94 -10.01 14.00
CA GLU A 4 17.63 -11.36 13.51
C GLU A 4 16.50 -11.30 12.48
N SER A 5 16.52 -12.21 11.51
CA SER A 5 15.49 -12.32 10.47
C SER A 5 14.88 -13.70 10.46
N TYR A 6 13.54 -13.75 10.45
CA TYR A 6 12.77 -15.00 10.39
C TYR A 6 11.71 -14.92 9.30
N LEU A 7 11.56 -15.99 8.53
CA LEU A 7 10.45 -16.12 7.59
C LEU A 7 9.17 -16.42 8.39
N ILE A 8 8.18 -15.54 8.27
CA ILE A 8 6.88 -15.72 8.95
C ILE A 8 5.97 -16.64 8.14
N ASP A 9 5.81 -16.37 6.84
CA ASP A 9 5.00 -17.20 5.95
C ASP A 9 5.39 -17.00 4.47
N PHE A 10 4.99 -17.95 3.63
CA PHE A 10 5.07 -17.89 2.17
C PHE A 10 3.75 -18.37 1.55
N VAL A 11 2.90 -17.42 1.18
CA VAL A 11 1.55 -17.70 0.67
C VAL A 11 1.42 -17.42 -0.82
N ARG A 12 0.63 -18.27 -1.50
CA ARG A 12 0.19 -18.00 -2.87
C ARG A 12 -1.17 -17.30 -2.85
N LEU A 13 -1.21 -16.07 -3.33
CA LEU A 13 -2.45 -15.36 -3.62
C LEU A 13 -3.13 -16.02 -4.84
N LYS A 14 -4.33 -16.57 -4.63
CA LYS A 14 -5.15 -17.16 -5.72
C LYS A 14 -6.15 -16.15 -6.31
N SER A 15 -6.47 -15.09 -5.58
CA SER A 15 -7.30 -13.99 -6.02
C SER A 15 -6.47 -12.93 -6.78
N PRO A 16 -7.10 -12.00 -7.51
CA PRO A 16 -6.39 -10.89 -8.13
C PRO A 16 -5.56 -10.11 -7.10
N HIS A 17 -4.35 -9.68 -7.47
CA HIS A 17 -3.43 -8.95 -6.60
C HIS A 17 -3.84 -7.48 -6.43
N THR A 18 -5.06 -7.24 -5.95
CA THR A 18 -5.54 -5.91 -5.55
C THR A 18 -4.94 -5.51 -4.20
N GLY A 19 -4.90 -4.20 -3.91
CA GLY A 19 -4.43 -3.72 -2.61
C GLY A 19 -5.22 -4.30 -1.43
N GLU A 20 -6.54 -4.39 -1.58
CA GLU A 20 -7.45 -4.99 -0.59
C GLU A 20 -7.10 -6.45 -0.29
N ASN A 21 -6.94 -7.28 -1.33
CA ASN A 21 -6.64 -8.70 -1.16
C ASN A 21 -5.26 -8.93 -0.52
N ILE A 22 -4.29 -8.07 -0.85
CA ILE A 22 -2.95 -8.11 -0.25
C ILE A 22 -3.01 -7.72 1.23
N LEU A 23 -3.72 -6.65 1.57
CA LEU A 23 -3.89 -6.20 2.95
C LEU A 23 -4.59 -7.28 3.78
N GLN A 24 -5.74 -7.78 3.32
CA GLN A 24 -6.50 -8.83 4.00
C GLN A 24 -5.67 -10.10 4.24
N THR A 25 -4.88 -10.52 3.25
CA THR A 25 -3.99 -11.68 3.39
C THR A 25 -2.92 -11.43 4.44
N THR A 26 -2.35 -10.23 4.47
CA THR A 26 -1.31 -9.85 5.43
C THR A 26 -1.87 -9.78 6.84
N GLU A 27 -3.02 -9.13 7.04
CA GLU A 27 -3.70 -9.10 8.34
C GLU A 27 -4.00 -10.51 8.86
N SER A 28 -4.49 -11.39 7.98
CA SER A 28 -4.77 -12.79 8.34
C SER A 28 -3.52 -13.54 8.81
N ILE A 29 -2.36 -13.29 8.19
CA ILE A 29 -1.07 -13.87 8.61
C ILE A 29 -0.66 -13.30 9.96
N LEU A 30 -0.69 -11.97 10.12
CA LEU A 30 -0.27 -11.29 11.36
C LEU A 30 -1.15 -11.68 12.56
N ASP A 31 -2.45 -11.84 12.35
CA ASP A 31 -3.41 -12.27 13.36
C ASP A 31 -3.16 -13.73 13.77
N ARG A 32 -2.90 -14.62 12.80
CA ARG A 32 -2.58 -16.03 13.06
C ARG A 32 -1.35 -16.20 13.95
N PHE A 33 -0.35 -15.32 13.80
CA PHE A 33 0.85 -15.31 14.63
C PHE A 33 0.75 -14.39 15.86
N GLN A 34 -0.37 -13.67 16.05
CA GLN A 34 -0.57 -12.72 17.15
C GLN A 34 0.52 -11.64 17.22
N ILE A 35 0.93 -11.12 16.06
CA ILE A 35 2.01 -10.13 15.92
C ILE A 35 1.56 -8.82 15.28
N LYS A 36 0.27 -8.65 14.96
CA LYS A 36 -0.26 -7.43 14.32
C LYS A 36 0.17 -6.15 15.06
N GLU A 37 -0.03 -6.12 16.38
CA GLU A 37 0.35 -4.99 17.25
C GLU A 37 1.87 -4.84 17.49
N LYS A 38 2.69 -5.76 16.97
CA LYS A 38 4.16 -5.73 17.10
C LYS A 38 4.85 -5.22 15.83
N VAL A 39 4.10 -4.97 14.76
CA VAL A 39 4.66 -4.48 13.49
C VAL A 39 4.98 -3.00 13.61
N TYR A 40 6.27 -2.66 13.65
CA TYR A 40 6.72 -1.27 13.61
C TYR A 40 6.65 -0.68 12.20
N LYS A 41 7.04 -1.46 11.18
CA LYS A 41 7.14 -0.98 9.80
C LYS A 41 6.96 -2.11 8.80
N VAL A 42 6.28 -1.80 7.70
CA VAL A 42 6.17 -2.65 6.51
C VAL A 42 7.07 -2.08 5.41
N VAL A 43 7.84 -2.94 4.74
CA VAL A 43 8.73 -2.57 3.63
C VAL A 43 8.37 -3.43 2.42
N THR A 44 8.09 -2.78 1.29
CA THR A 44 7.69 -3.43 0.03
C THR A 44 8.30 -2.69 -1.15
N ASP A 45 8.14 -3.23 -2.36
CA ASP A 45 8.38 -2.46 -3.58
C ASP A 45 7.30 -1.37 -3.81
N ASN A 46 7.49 -0.56 -4.85
CA ASN A 46 6.58 0.52 -5.23
C ASN A 46 5.47 0.07 -6.21
N ALA A 47 5.12 -1.21 -6.27
CA ALA A 47 4.04 -1.66 -7.14
C ALA A 47 2.71 -1.00 -6.72
N ALA A 48 1.88 -0.62 -7.69
CA ALA A 48 0.63 0.11 -7.43
C ALA A 48 -0.30 -0.60 -6.44
N SER A 49 -0.36 -1.93 -6.49
CA SER A 49 -1.15 -2.73 -5.54
C SER A 49 -0.58 -2.70 -4.12
N MET A 50 0.75 -2.68 -3.96
CA MET A 50 1.41 -2.58 -2.65
C MET A 50 1.21 -1.19 -2.04
N ILE A 51 1.35 -0.14 -2.88
CA ILE A 51 1.04 1.25 -2.49
C ILE A 51 -0.40 1.36 -1.99
N LYS A 52 -1.36 0.76 -2.70
CA LYS A 52 -2.77 0.74 -2.29
C LYS A 52 -3.01 -0.06 -1.01
N ALA A 53 -2.34 -1.21 -0.84
CA ALA A 53 -2.51 -2.07 0.33
C ALA A 53 -2.06 -1.41 1.64
N TYR A 54 -0.89 -0.76 1.62
CA TYR A 54 -0.27 -0.22 2.82
C TYR A 54 -0.32 1.30 2.92
N LYS A 55 -1.03 1.94 1.98
CA LYS A 55 -1.16 3.40 1.83
C LYS A 55 0.16 4.11 2.15
N PHE A 56 1.23 3.67 1.49
CA PHE A 56 2.59 4.18 1.73
C PHE A 56 2.58 5.71 1.76
N GLY A 57 2.87 6.28 2.94
CA GLY A 57 2.83 7.72 3.18
C GLY A 57 1.66 8.25 4.01
N LEU A 58 0.79 7.40 4.57
CA LEU A 58 -0.21 7.83 5.55
C LEU A 58 0.29 7.61 6.99
N ALA A 59 0.91 8.67 7.52
CA ALA A 59 0.79 9.14 8.89
C ALA A 59 1.07 8.10 10.02
N VAL A 60 2.28 8.04 10.59
CA VAL A 60 2.60 8.91 11.74
C VAL A 60 2.03 10.33 11.57
N ASP A 61 0.90 10.54 12.24
CA ASP A 61 0.14 11.79 12.44
C ASP A 61 -0.79 12.29 11.32
N ASP A 62 -2.04 12.48 11.74
CA ASP A 62 -3.25 12.92 11.04
C ASP A 62 -3.08 14.04 9.97
N GLU A 63 -4.03 14.06 9.03
CA GLU A 63 -4.30 15.11 8.01
C GLU A 63 -3.55 15.08 6.66
N ILE A 64 -3.83 14.13 5.75
CA ILE A 64 -3.78 14.42 4.30
C ILE A 64 -4.97 13.78 3.57
N ASN A 65 -5.85 14.67 3.09
CA ASN A 65 -6.99 14.44 2.20
C ASN A 65 -6.51 13.98 0.80
N ASP A 66 -6.74 12.71 0.47
CA ASP A 66 -6.29 12.04 -0.76
C ASP A 66 -7.24 12.27 -1.96
N ASN A 67 -7.65 13.51 -2.20
CA ASN A 67 -8.31 13.91 -3.45
C ASN A 67 -7.40 14.71 -4.40
N SER A 68 -6.16 15.01 -4.02
CA SER A 68 -5.32 15.95 -4.78
C SER A 68 -4.55 15.33 -5.95
N ARG A 69 -4.17 14.04 -5.88
CA ARG A 69 -3.32 13.41 -6.91
C ARG A 69 -4.10 12.99 -8.16
N GLU A 70 -5.30 12.46 -7.99
CA GLU A 70 -6.14 12.03 -9.12
C GLU A 70 -6.67 13.25 -9.91
N THR A 71 -7.08 14.31 -9.20
CA THR A 71 -7.50 15.57 -9.82
C THR A 71 -6.37 16.29 -10.57
N GLN A 72 -5.12 16.20 -10.08
CA GLN A 72 -3.96 16.79 -10.78
C GLN A 72 -3.56 16.04 -12.05
N LEU A 73 -3.76 14.72 -12.11
CA LEU A 73 -3.48 13.94 -13.32
C LEU A 73 -4.56 14.16 -14.39
N LEU A 74 -5.83 14.25 -13.98
CA LEU A 74 -6.95 14.57 -14.87
C LEU A 74 -6.86 16.00 -15.42
N SER A 75 -6.47 16.98 -14.59
CA SER A 75 -6.33 18.37 -15.05
C SER A 75 -5.16 18.56 -16.02
N LYS A 76 -4.03 17.89 -15.78
CA LYS A 76 -2.89 17.89 -16.72
C LYS A 76 -3.22 17.23 -18.05
N THR A 77 -4.00 16.15 -18.04
CA THR A 77 -4.41 15.45 -19.26
C THR A 77 -5.37 16.30 -20.10
N ASN A 78 -6.32 16.99 -19.46
CA ASN A 78 -7.27 17.87 -20.14
C ASN A 78 -6.62 19.16 -20.66
N ALA A 79 -5.59 19.69 -19.99
CA ALA A 79 -4.85 20.85 -20.48
C ALA A 79 -4.11 20.55 -21.80
N ILE A 80 -3.50 19.37 -21.91
CA ILE A 80 -2.77 18.94 -23.13
C ILE A 80 -3.72 18.76 -24.32
N LEU A 81 -4.96 18.32 -24.09
CA LEU A 81 -5.96 18.10 -25.14
C LEU A 81 -6.56 19.41 -25.68
N ASN A 82 -6.64 20.46 -24.85
CA ASN A 82 -7.25 21.75 -25.24
C ASN A 82 -6.27 22.71 -25.94
N ASP A 83 -4.96 22.50 -25.84
CA ASP A 83 -3.93 23.29 -26.54
C ASP A 83 -3.60 22.75 -27.96
N SER A 84 -4.33 21.73 -28.42
CA SER A 84 -4.11 21.07 -29.73
C SER A 84 -5.09 21.50 -30.84
N TYR A 85 -5.83 22.60 -30.66
CA TYR A 85 -6.69 23.22 -31.68
C TYR A 85 -6.53 24.74 -31.75
#